data_AF-A0A945KXV2-F1
#
_entry.id   AF-A0A945KXV2-F1
#
_cell.length_a   1.000
_cell.length_b   1.000
_cell.length_c   1.000
_cell.angle_alpha   90.00
_cell.angle_beta   90.00
_cell.angle_gamma   90.00
#
_symmetry.space_group_name_H-M   'P 1'
#
loop_
_entity.id
_entity.type
_entity.pdbx_description
1 polymer ?
#
loop_
_entity_poly.entity_id
_entity_poly.type
_entity_poly.pdbx_seq_one_letter_code
_entity_poly.pdbx_strand_id
1 'polypeptide(L)'
;MKRILLLILFTIFSIPSLAGEQIRLYKQYVVGMPKVFLQKAHVLEDCSDRYEQGTLCLKNHSLAGEDAELAFRFLNDRLVSTALVLPLSEVSKVKKMFHVLKTQFDLVLIEDGKEKFDILEVSANTFNKDEFTKMIAEFENEAYQKHSIKYTFISKQEFVEQSRKSRNFSDIFKDAPIQMRAATYSVGRKDGQVIATISFIVPGITESYLDQNPIVEDF
;
A
#
# COMPACT_ATOMS: atom_id res chain seq x y z
N MET A 1 -64.24 1.55 -37.45
CA MET A 1 -62.81 1.83 -37.72
C MET A 1 -62.05 1.69 -36.40
N LYS A 2 -61.29 0.60 -36.22
CA LYS A 2 -60.48 0.32 -35.01
C LYS A 2 -59.12 0.99 -35.16
N ARG A 3 -58.70 1.81 -34.18
CA ARG A 3 -57.31 2.26 -34.02
C ARG A 3 -56.73 1.54 -32.80
N ILE A 4 -55.82 0.61 -33.05
CA ILE A 4 -54.98 -0.02 -32.03
C ILE A 4 -53.65 0.71 -32.08
N LEU A 5 -53.35 1.50 -31.06
CA LEU A 5 -52.05 2.14 -30.88
C LEU A 5 -51.16 1.13 -30.13
N LEU A 6 -50.14 0.59 -30.79
CA LEU A 6 -49.15 -0.31 -30.19
C LEU A 6 -48.15 0.53 -29.38
N LEU A 7 -48.16 0.41 -28.06
CA LEU A 7 -47.08 0.90 -27.20
C LEU A 7 -45.95 -0.13 -27.21
N ILE A 8 -44.85 0.20 -27.89
CA ILE A 8 -43.60 -0.58 -27.83
C ILE A 8 -42.90 -0.17 -26.52
N LEU A 9 -42.92 -1.10 -25.57
CA LEU A 9 -42.23 -0.98 -24.28
C LEU A 9 -40.73 -1.22 -24.53
N PHE A 10 -39.95 -0.15 -24.67
CA PHE A 10 -38.49 -0.21 -24.62
C PHE A 10 -38.07 -0.45 -23.16
N THR A 11 -37.97 -1.72 -22.76
CA THR A 11 -37.27 -2.10 -21.53
C THR A 11 -35.78 -1.92 -21.75
N ILE A 12 -35.28 -0.73 -21.43
CA ILE A 12 -33.86 -0.45 -21.28
C ILE A 12 -33.38 -1.31 -20.10
N PHE A 13 -32.70 -2.41 -20.39
CA PHE A 13 -31.91 -3.14 -19.40
C PHE A 13 -30.77 -2.22 -18.97
N SER A 14 -31.00 -1.41 -17.95
CA SER A 14 -29.93 -0.80 -17.17
C SER A 14 -29.21 -1.93 -16.45
N ILE A 15 -28.19 -2.49 -17.08
CA ILE A 15 -27.21 -3.32 -16.37
C ILE A 15 -26.60 -2.37 -15.34
N PRO A 16 -26.77 -2.61 -14.02
CA PRO A 16 -26.03 -1.83 -13.05
C PRO A 16 -24.56 -2.08 -13.34
N SER A 17 -23.88 -1.07 -13.86
CA SER A 17 -22.43 -0.96 -13.76
C SER A 17 -22.14 -1.02 -12.27
N LEU A 18 -21.77 -2.21 -11.77
CA LEU A 18 -21.02 -2.33 -10.54
C LEU A 18 -19.69 -1.64 -10.82
N ALA A 19 -19.66 -0.31 -10.67
CA ALA A 19 -18.43 0.40 -10.46
C ALA A 19 -17.92 -0.12 -9.12
N GLY A 20 -17.13 -1.20 -9.17
CA GLY A 20 -16.45 -1.75 -8.01
C GLY A 20 -15.71 -0.61 -7.33
N GLU A 21 -15.85 -0.52 -6.02
CA GLU A 21 -15.18 0.51 -5.23
C GLU A 21 -13.68 0.50 -5.56
N GLN A 22 -13.18 1.61 -6.11
CA GLN A 22 -11.80 1.69 -6.57
C GLN A 22 -10.83 1.48 -5.40
N ILE A 23 -9.92 0.50 -5.53
CA ILE A 23 -9.01 0.15 -4.45
C ILE A 23 -7.83 1.13 -4.45
N ARG A 24 -7.81 1.99 -3.45
CA ARG A 24 -6.84 3.10 -3.33
C ARG A 24 -5.51 2.60 -2.78
N LEU A 25 -4.42 2.88 -3.49
CA LEU A 25 -3.05 2.62 -3.03
C LEU A 25 -2.60 3.77 -2.11
N TYR A 26 -2.58 4.97 -2.68
CA TYR A 26 -2.07 6.18 -2.04
C TYR A 26 -2.74 7.43 -2.62
N LYS A 27 -3.26 8.33 -1.76
CA LYS A 27 -4.01 9.55 -2.17
C LYS A 27 -5.02 9.24 -3.28
N GLN A 28 -4.91 9.81 -4.48
CA GLN A 28 -5.82 9.57 -5.59
C GLN A 28 -5.46 8.36 -6.46
N TYR A 29 -4.32 7.72 -6.22
CA TYR A 29 -3.83 6.63 -7.06
C TYR A 29 -4.46 5.31 -6.65
N VAL A 30 -5.12 4.66 -7.60
CA VAL A 30 -5.89 3.43 -7.40
C VAL A 30 -5.30 2.28 -8.24
N VAL A 31 -5.47 1.06 -7.75
CA VAL A 31 -5.09 -0.15 -8.48
C VAL A 31 -5.79 -0.19 -9.84
N GLY A 32 -5.06 -0.59 -10.89
CA GLY A 32 -5.60 -0.73 -12.24
C GLY A 32 -5.49 0.54 -13.09
N MET A 33 -5.14 1.68 -12.50
CA MET A 33 -5.05 2.95 -13.24
C MET A 33 -4.06 2.81 -14.41
N PRO A 34 -4.46 3.17 -15.65
CA PRO A 34 -3.59 3.01 -16.81
C PRO A 34 -2.33 3.88 -16.72
N LYS A 35 -1.17 3.32 -17.10
CA LYS A 35 0.11 4.05 -17.17
C LYS A 35 0.01 5.31 -18.03
N VAL A 36 -0.66 5.20 -19.18
CA VAL A 36 -0.88 6.33 -20.10
C VAL A 36 -1.70 7.46 -19.49
N PHE A 37 -2.62 7.12 -18.58
CA PHE A 37 -3.40 8.12 -17.87
C PHE A 37 -2.51 8.92 -16.91
N LEU A 38 -1.69 8.22 -16.11
CA LEU A 38 -0.74 8.86 -15.21
C LEU A 38 0.28 9.74 -15.96
N GLN A 39 0.76 9.30 -17.12
CA GLN A 39 1.68 10.06 -17.96
C GLN A 39 1.05 11.32 -18.57
N LYS A 40 -0.27 11.34 -18.79
CA LYS A 40 -1.00 12.55 -19.21
C LYS A 40 -1.24 13.51 -18.04
N ALA A 41 -1.53 12.96 -16.85
CA ALA A 41 -1.85 13.73 -15.66
C ALA A 41 -0.61 14.37 -14.99
N HIS A 42 0.56 13.77 -15.17
CA HIS A 42 1.78 14.15 -14.47
C HIS A 42 3.01 14.14 -15.38
N VAL A 43 3.97 15.00 -15.08
CA VAL A 43 5.32 14.91 -15.67
C VAL A 43 6.07 13.81 -14.94
N LEU A 44 6.17 12.64 -15.58
CA LEU A 44 6.82 11.46 -15.04
C LEU A 44 8.16 11.21 -15.73
N GLU A 45 9.17 10.83 -14.97
CA GLU A 45 10.45 10.33 -15.50
C GLU A 45 10.51 8.81 -15.40
N ASP A 46 11.23 8.18 -16.33
CA ASP A 46 11.62 6.78 -16.17
C ASP A 46 12.69 6.70 -15.06
N CYS A 47 12.41 5.89 -14.05
CA CYS A 47 13.30 5.67 -12.92
C CYS A 47 13.65 4.19 -12.73
N SER A 48 13.54 3.41 -13.81
CA SER A 48 13.84 1.97 -13.84
C SER A 48 15.24 1.65 -13.29
N ASP A 49 16.25 2.42 -13.68
CA ASP A 49 17.64 2.23 -13.25
C ASP A 49 17.85 2.38 -11.74
N ARG A 50 16.94 3.10 -11.06
CA ARG A 50 17.04 3.35 -9.62
C ARG A 50 16.24 2.35 -8.78
N TYR A 51 15.23 1.72 -9.39
CA TYR A 51 14.24 0.87 -8.71
C TYR A 51 14.03 -0.45 -9.46
N GLU A 52 12.91 -0.60 -10.16
CA GLU A 52 12.52 -1.80 -10.89
C GLU A 52 12.17 -1.42 -12.34
N GLN A 53 12.42 -2.33 -13.28
CA GLN A 53 12.13 -2.11 -14.69
C GLN A 53 10.69 -1.64 -14.93
N GLY A 54 10.54 -0.56 -15.69
CA GLY A 54 9.24 0.01 -16.04
C GLY A 54 8.64 0.94 -14.98
N THR A 55 9.35 1.22 -13.89
CA THR A 55 8.92 2.17 -12.85
C THR A 55 8.97 3.59 -13.37
N LEU A 56 7.90 4.36 -13.15
CA LEU A 56 7.84 5.79 -13.43
C LEU A 56 7.83 6.59 -12.14
N CYS A 57 8.50 7.74 -12.10
CA CYS A 57 8.62 8.56 -10.92
C CYS A 57 8.07 9.98 -11.11
N LEU A 58 7.37 10.45 -10.09
CA LEU A 58 6.96 11.83 -9.92
C LEU A 58 7.86 12.50 -8.87
N LYS A 59 8.54 13.57 -9.29
CA LYS A 59 9.36 14.44 -8.43
C LYS A 59 8.51 15.47 -7.70
N ASN A 60 9.13 16.19 -6.78
CA ASN A 60 8.54 17.32 -6.05
C ASN A 60 7.24 16.96 -5.34
N HIS A 61 7.12 15.70 -4.89
CA HIS A 61 6.02 15.25 -4.08
C HIS A 61 6.38 15.44 -2.61
N SER A 62 5.38 15.43 -1.72
CA SER A 62 5.64 15.50 -0.29
C SER A 62 4.68 14.63 0.52
N LEU A 63 5.20 14.14 1.64
CA LEU A 63 4.44 13.46 2.67
C LEU A 63 4.71 14.13 4.02
N ALA A 64 3.65 14.64 4.64
CA ALA A 64 3.71 15.34 5.92
C ALA A 64 4.80 16.44 5.98
N GLY A 65 4.99 17.16 4.87
CA GLY A 65 5.97 18.26 4.77
C GLY A 65 7.41 17.84 4.53
N GLU A 66 7.70 16.55 4.36
CA GLU A 66 9.00 16.07 3.89
C GLU A 66 8.97 15.85 2.38
N ASP A 67 10.06 16.21 1.71
CA ASP A 67 10.25 15.93 0.29
C ASP A 67 10.26 14.43 0.03
N ALA A 68 9.56 14.03 -1.02
CA ALA A 68 9.48 12.66 -1.45
C ALA A 68 9.47 12.58 -2.97
N GLU A 69 10.07 11.52 -3.49
CA GLU A 69 9.77 11.03 -4.82
C GLU A 69 8.67 9.98 -4.72
N LEU A 70 7.70 10.02 -5.63
CA LEU A 70 6.66 9.01 -5.74
C LEU A 70 6.94 8.12 -6.95
N ALA A 71 7.22 6.85 -6.71
CA ALA A 71 7.43 5.82 -7.73
C ALA A 71 6.14 5.02 -7.96
N PHE A 72 5.82 4.76 -9.23
CA PHE A 72 4.68 3.99 -9.69
C PHE A 72 5.17 2.69 -10.33
N ARG A 73 4.65 1.55 -9.84
CA ARG A 73 4.94 0.24 -10.41
C ARG A 73 3.74 -0.29 -11.17
N PHE A 74 4.00 -0.82 -12.36
CA PHE A 74 2.99 -1.30 -13.28
C PHE A 74 3.10 -2.80 -13.52
N LEU A 75 1.96 -3.44 -13.76
CA LEU A 75 1.86 -4.77 -14.35
C LEU A 75 0.98 -4.64 -15.59
N ASN A 76 1.51 -5.01 -16.76
CA ASN A 76 0.82 -4.84 -18.06
C ASN A 76 0.24 -3.41 -18.23
N ASP A 77 1.07 -2.40 -17.96
CA ASP A 77 0.70 -0.98 -18.00
C ASP A 77 -0.45 -0.54 -17.08
N ARG A 78 -0.76 -1.33 -16.04
CA ARG A 78 -1.75 -1.00 -15.01
C ARG A 78 -1.09 -0.83 -13.66
N LEU A 79 -1.43 0.22 -12.93
CA LEU A 79 -0.84 0.53 -11.62
C LEU A 79 -1.16 -0.57 -10.61
N VAL A 80 -0.13 -1.12 -9.96
CA VAL A 80 -0.30 -2.16 -8.92
C VAL A 80 0.34 -1.79 -7.59
N SER A 81 1.25 -0.82 -7.57
CA SER A 81 1.88 -0.34 -6.34
C SER A 81 2.40 1.08 -6.50
N THR A 82 2.44 1.80 -5.40
CA THR A 82 3.10 3.10 -5.28
C THR A 82 4.11 3.07 -4.15
N ALA A 83 5.29 3.66 -4.34
CA ALA A 83 6.28 3.81 -3.29
C ALA A 83 6.72 5.27 -3.15
N LEU A 84 6.82 5.76 -1.91
CA LEU A 84 7.43 7.04 -1.59
C LEU A 84 8.87 6.80 -1.17
N VAL A 85 9.79 7.55 -1.76
CA VAL A 85 11.22 7.51 -1.40
C VAL A 85 11.60 8.85 -0.81
N LEU A 86 12.02 8.83 0.45
CA LEU A 86 12.29 10.00 1.26
C LEU A 86 13.77 10.00 1.69
N PRO A 87 14.57 11.02 1.31
CA PRO A 87 15.88 11.22 1.88
C PRO A 87 15.70 11.73 3.32
N LEU A 88 15.79 10.82 4.30
CA LEU A 88 15.59 11.17 5.71
C LEU A 88 16.95 11.28 6.40
N SER A 89 17.43 12.50 6.58
CA SER A 89 18.69 12.78 7.28
C SER A 89 18.59 12.69 8.82
N GLU A 90 17.38 12.65 9.38
CA GLU A 90 17.15 12.74 10.83
C GLU A 90 16.20 11.65 11.35
N VAL A 91 16.53 11.09 12.52
CA VAL A 91 15.71 10.06 13.21
C VAL A 91 14.32 10.59 13.60
N SER A 92 14.20 11.88 13.90
CA SER A 92 12.91 12.54 14.20
C SER A 92 11.91 12.37 13.05
N LYS A 93 12.39 12.53 11.80
CA LYS A 93 11.60 12.37 10.57
C LYS A 93 11.21 10.91 10.35
N VAL A 94 12.08 9.98 10.73
CA VAL A 94 11.78 8.55 10.66
C VAL A 94 10.58 8.19 11.54
N LYS A 95 10.57 8.65 12.80
CA LYS A 95 9.46 8.44 13.74
C LYS A 95 8.18 9.15 13.28
N LYS A 96 8.31 10.34 12.70
CA LYS A 96 7.19 11.09 12.12
C LYS A 96 6.48 10.28 11.03
N MET A 97 7.22 9.66 10.11
CA MET A 97 6.62 8.83 9.05
C MET A 97 5.93 7.57 9.61
N PHE A 98 6.55 6.90 10.59
CA PHE A 98 5.92 5.79 11.29
C PHE A 98 4.57 6.20 11.91
N HIS A 99 4.52 7.35 12.57
CA HIS A 99 3.28 7.87 13.17
C HIS A 99 2.22 8.19 12.11
N VAL A 100 2.61 8.80 10.98
CA VAL A 100 1.71 9.07 9.84
C VAL A 100 1.06 7.76 9.36
N LEU A 101 1.83 6.68 9.22
CA LEU A 101 1.29 5.39 8.80
C LEU A 101 0.34 4.78 9.83
N LYS A 102 0.66 4.88 11.12
CA LYS A 102 -0.19 4.39 12.22
C LYS A 102 -1.59 5.02 12.26
N THR A 103 -1.82 6.13 11.59
CA THR A 103 -3.16 6.75 11.49
C THR A 103 -4.14 5.94 10.65
N GLN A 104 -3.66 5.23 9.62
CA GLN A 104 -4.50 4.46 8.68
C GLN A 104 -4.23 2.95 8.71
N PHE A 105 -3.10 2.55 9.28
CA PHE A 105 -2.65 1.17 9.30
C PHE A 105 -2.27 0.73 10.71
N ASP A 106 -2.37 -0.58 10.97
CA ASP A 106 -1.84 -1.21 12.17
C ASP A 106 -0.65 -2.11 11.85
N LEU A 107 0.31 -2.07 12.77
CA LEU A 107 1.60 -2.74 12.64
C LEU A 107 1.42 -4.24 12.88
N VAL A 108 2.00 -5.05 12.01
CA VAL A 108 1.93 -6.51 12.10
C VAL A 108 3.30 -7.19 12.16
N LEU A 109 4.36 -6.51 11.70
CA LEU A 109 5.71 -7.05 11.69
C LEU A 109 6.76 -5.94 11.78
N ILE A 110 7.81 -6.19 12.54
CA ILE A 110 9.07 -5.42 12.50
C ILE A 110 10.19 -6.37 12.08
N GLU A 111 11.09 -5.92 11.22
CA GLU A 111 12.24 -6.69 10.75
C GLU A 111 13.51 -5.83 10.87
N ASP A 112 14.62 -6.44 11.26
CA ASP A 112 15.94 -5.76 11.33
C ASP A 112 16.89 -6.15 10.17
N GLY A 113 16.40 -6.97 9.23
CA GLY A 113 17.15 -7.57 8.14
C GLY A 113 17.65 -8.99 8.42
N LYS A 114 17.64 -9.44 9.68
CA LYS A 114 17.95 -10.83 10.09
C LYS A 114 16.80 -11.46 10.85
N GLU A 115 16.35 -10.76 11.87
CA GLU A 115 15.32 -11.18 12.81
C GLU A 115 13.99 -10.52 12.51
N LYS A 116 12.93 -11.13 13.04
CA LYS A 116 11.55 -10.69 12.88
C LYS A 116 10.88 -10.60 14.24
N PHE A 117 10.22 -9.48 14.48
CA PHE A 117 9.31 -9.29 15.60
C PHE A 117 7.87 -9.38 15.09
N ASP A 118 7.29 -10.56 15.22
CA ASP A 118 5.91 -10.82 14.81
C ASP A 118 4.93 -10.32 15.88
N ILE A 119 4.19 -9.26 15.55
CA ILE A 119 3.30 -8.59 16.51
C ILE A 119 2.18 -9.53 16.96
N LEU A 120 1.67 -10.39 16.08
CA LEU A 120 0.58 -11.29 16.41
C LEU A 120 1.06 -12.44 17.29
N GLU A 121 2.19 -13.05 16.93
CA GLU A 121 2.75 -14.16 17.70
C GLU A 121 3.18 -13.71 19.09
N VAL A 122 3.87 -12.58 19.21
CA VAL A 122 4.32 -12.08 20.52
C VAL A 122 3.14 -11.62 21.37
N SER A 123 2.18 -10.87 20.80
CA SER A 123 1.02 -10.41 21.58
C SER A 123 0.12 -11.55 22.07
N ALA A 124 0.06 -12.68 21.36
CA ALA A 124 -0.67 -13.87 21.82
C ALA A 124 0.01 -14.56 23.02
N ASN A 125 1.32 -14.38 23.19
CA ASN A 125 2.13 -15.01 24.24
C ASN A 125 2.48 -14.07 25.40
N THR A 126 2.24 -12.76 25.25
CA THR A 126 2.54 -11.75 26.28
C THR A 126 1.27 -11.10 26.80
N PHE A 127 0.87 -11.44 28.03
CA PHE A 127 -0.33 -10.89 28.67
C PHE A 127 -0.14 -9.49 29.26
N ASN A 128 1.12 -9.09 29.53
CA ASN A 128 1.45 -7.79 30.10
C ASN A 128 1.74 -6.76 29.00
N LYS A 129 0.93 -5.69 28.96
CA LYS A 129 1.06 -4.61 27.97
C LYS A 129 2.39 -3.84 28.08
N ASP A 130 2.89 -3.62 29.30
CA ASP A 130 4.12 -2.87 29.52
C ASP A 130 5.33 -3.68 29.06
N GLU A 131 5.31 -5.00 29.33
CA GLU A 131 6.31 -5.93 28.84
C GLU A 131 6.30 -5.99 27.31
N PHE A 132 5.13 -6.12 26.70
CA PHE A 132 4.99 -6.12 25.24
C PHE A 132 5.54 -4.84 24.61
N THR A 133 5.21 -3.68 25.21
CA THR A 133 5.70 -2.37 24.73
C THR A 133 7.22 -2.26 24.88
N LYS A 134 7.77 -2.78 25.98
CA LYS A 134 9.21 -2.82 26.22
C LYS A 134 9.93 -3.67 25.18
N MET A 135 9.41 -4.86 24.87
CA MET A 135 9.98 -5.75 23.86
C MET A 135 10.04 -5.10 22.47
N ILE A 136 8.97 -4.40 22.06
CA ILE A 136 8.97 -3.63 20.81
C ILE A 136 10.07 -2.57 20.84
N ALA A 137 10.15 -1.79 21.92
CA ALA A 137 11.13 -0.71 22.03
C ALA A 137 12.57 -1.22 22.00
N GLU A 138 12.85 -2.37 22.64
CA GLU A 138 14.15 -3.03 22.61
C GLU A 138 14.52 -3.48 21.18
N PHE A 139 13.60 -4.18 20.49
CA PHE A 139 13.82 -4.60 19.11
C PHE A 139 14.07 -3.42 18.17
N GLU A 140 13.24 -2.37 18.26
CA GLU A 140 13.39 -1.16 17.45
C GLU A 140 14.74 -0.47 17.71
N ASN A 141 15.15 -0.32 18.97
CA ASN A 141 16.41 0.33 19.31
C ASN A 141 17.61 -0.41 18.69
N GLU A 142 17.63 -1.74 18.73
CA GLU A 142 18.67 -2.54 18.10
C GLU A 142 18.66 -2.40 16.56
N ALA A 143 17.48 -2.45 15.94
CA ALA A 143 17.33 -2.31 14.50
C ALA A 143 17.74 -0.91 13.99
N TYR A 144 17.43 0.14 14.75
CA TYR A 144 17.83 1.51 14.44
C TYR A 144 19.36 1.68 14.48
N GLN A 145 20.05 1.07 15.44
CA GLN A 145 21.52 1.11 15.50
C GLN A 145 22.15 0.50 14.23
N LYS A 146 21.54 -0.57 13.71
CA LYS A 146 21.96 -1.26 12.48
C LYS A 146 21.56 -0.52 11.19
N HIS A 147 20.74 0.54 11.27
CA HIS A 147 20.18 1.26 10.11
C HIS A 147 19.47 0.34 9.10
N SER A 148 18.86 -0.73 9.58
CA SER A 148 18.10 -1.68 8.79
C SER A 148 16.86 -1.98 9.61
N ILE A 149 15.82 -1.18 9.42
CA ILE A 149 14.53 -1.42 10.07
C ILE A 149 13.42 -1.36 9.04
N LYS A 150 12.54 -2.35 9.10
CA LYS A 150 11.39 -2.45 8.21
C LYS A 150 10.16 -2.78 9.03
N TYR A 151 9.11 -2.02 8.78
CA TYR A 151 7.81 -2.18 9.39
C TYR A 151 6.82 -2.60 8.31
N THR A 152 6.03 -3.62 8.60
CA THR A 152 4.88 -3.98 7.76
C THR A 152 3.60 -3.69 8.51
N PHE A 153 2.70 -2.99 7.83
CA PHE A 153 1.40 -2.61 8.32
C PHE A 153 0.30 -3.11 7.38
N ILE A 154 -0.89 -3.28 7.94
CA ILE A 154 -2.12 -3.56 7.19
C ILE A 154 -3.20 -2.55 7.56
N SER A 155 -4.14 -2.29 6.66
CA SER A 155 -5.21 -1.31 6.88
C SER A 155 -6.02 -1.63 8.13
N LYS A 156 -6.37 -0.60 8.90
CA LYS A 156 -7.05 -0.75 10.21
C LYS A 156 -8.37 -1.53 10.13
N GLN A 157 -9.12 -1.32 9.05
CA GLN A 157 -10.40 -1.99 8.83
C GLN A 157 -10.22 -3.51 8.77
N GLU A 158 -9.27 -3.98 7.97
CA GLU A 158 -9.00 -5.41 7.80
C GLU A 158 -8.17 -5.98 8.95
N PHE A 159 -7.40 -5.16 9.69
CA PHE A 159 -6.60 -5.63 10.82
C PHE A 159 -7.44 -6.39 11.84
N VAL A 160 -8.62 -5.88 12.21
CA VAL A 160 -9.47 -6.51 13.23
C VAL A 160 -9.88 -7.93 12.83
N GLU A 161 -10.23 -8.13 11.56
CA GLU A 161 -10.66 -9.44 11.06
C GLU A 161 -9.47 -10.36 10.82
N GLN A 162 -8.43 -9.88 10.14
CA GLN A 162 -7.26 -10.69 9.80
C GLN A 162 -6.48 -11.11 11.04
N SER A 163 -6.28 -10.23 12.01
CA SER A 163 -5.53 -10.56 13.24
C SER A 163 -6.22 -11.64 14.08
N ARG A 164 -7.56 -11.69 14.10
CA ARG A 164 -8.32 -12.70 14.87
C ARG A 164 -8.20 -14.12 14.31
N LYS A 165 -8.01 -14.25 13.00
CA LYS A 165 -7.87 -15.56 12.32
C LYS A 165 -6.41 -15.98 12.12
N SER A 166 -5.46 -15.08 12.38
CA SER A 166 -4.03 -15.28 12.12
C SER A 166 -3.29 -15.60 13.41
N ARG A 167 -2.37 -16.56 13.38
CA ARG A 167 -1.50 -16.86 14.54
C ARG A 167 -0.17 -16.12 14.48
N ASN A 168 0.25 -15.78 13.27
CA ASN A 168 1.49 -15.07 12.95
C ASN A 168 1.29 -14.26 11.66
N PHE A 169 2.28 -13.46 11.31
CA PHE A 169 2.37 -12.64 10.11
C PHE A 169 2.15 -13.43 8.82
N SER A 170 2.65 -14.66 8.73
CA SER A 170 2.51 -15.46 7.50
C SER A 170 1.06 -15.87 7.23
N ASP A 171 0.21 -15.91 8.27
CA ASP A 171 -1.21 -16.20 8.12
C ASP A 171 -2.02 -15.00 7.63
N ILE A 172 -1.56 -13.77 7.91
CA ILE A 172 -2.29 -12.52 7.63
C ILE A 172 -2.67 -12.39 6.15
N PHE A 173 -1.82 -12.87 5.24
CA PHE A 173 -2.01 -12.66 3.80
C PHE A 173 -2.61 -13.85 3.05
N LYS A 174 -2.80 -15.02 3.69
CA LYS A 174 -3.25 -16.24 3.00
C LYS A 174 -4.62 -16.08 2.33
N ASP A 175 -5.51 -15.36 3.00
CA ASP A 175 -6.85 -15.01 2.50
C ASP A 175 -7.10 -13.51 2.67
N ALA A 176 -6.13 -12.70 2.21
CA ALA A 176 -6.24 -11.25 2.23
C ALA A 176 -7.45 -10.80 1.39
N PRO A 177 -8.41 -10.06 1.97
CA PRO A 177 -9.51 -9.49 1.21
C PRO A 177 -8.99 -8.60 0.08
N ILE A 178 -9.73 -8.52 -1.03
CA ILE A 178 -9.30 -7.75 -2.20
C ILE A 178 -9.09 -6.26 -1.88
N GLN A 179 -9.82 -5.70 -0.91
CA GLN A 179 -9.66 -4.31 -0.49
C GLN A 179 -8.56 -4.09 0.55
N MET A 180 -7.97 -5.17 1.09
CA MET A 180 -6.94 -5.06 2.12
C MET A 180 -5.71 -4.35 1.56
N ARG A 181 -5.31 -3.27 2.23
CA ARG A 181 -4.11 -2.52 1.88
C ARG A 181 -3.00 -2.91 2.84
N ALA A 182 -1.79 -3.00 2.31
CA ALA A 182 -0.59 -3.11 3.13
C ALA A 182 0.35 -1.96 2.83
N ALA A 183 1.04 -1.50 3.87
CA ALA A 183 2.10 -0.52 3.77
C ALA A 183 3.38 -1.11 4.34
N THR A 184 4.49 -0.90 3.65
CA THR A 184 5.81 -1.32 4.12
C THR A 184 6.68 -0.09 4.26
N TYR A 185 7.19 0.17 5.46
CA TYR A 185 8.07 1.29 5.74
C TYR A 185 9.46 0.77 6.08
N SER A 186 10.42 1.01 5.20
CA SER A 186 11.81 0.56 5.37
C SER A 186 12.72 1.77 5.51
N VAL A 187 13.66 1.72 6.44
CA VAL A 187 14.73 2.70 6.60
C VAL A 187 16.04 1.98 6.41
N GLY A 188 16.84 2.47 5.46
CA GLY A 188 18.11 1.88 5.07
C GLY A 188 19.13 2.95 4.70
N ARG A 189 20.30 2.50 4.23
CA ARG A 189 21.31 3.37 3.64
C ARG A 189 21.52 3.03 2.17
N LYS A 190 21.61 4.06 1.33
CA LYS A 190 22.01 3.96 -0.08
C LYS A 190 23.00 5.08 -0.37
N ASP A 191 24.15 4.74 -0.94
CA ASP A 191 25.21 5.69 -1.29
C ASP A 191 25.62 6.62 -0.12
N GLY A 192 25.68 6.06 1.10
CA GLY A 192 26.02 6.79 2.33
C GLY A 192 24.91 7.66 2.92
N GLN A 193 23.75 7.77 2.26
CA GLN A 193 22.60 8.52 2.73
C GLN A 193 21.55 7.61 3.35
N VAL A 194 20.92 8.08 4.43
CA VAL A 194 19.76 7.39 5.01
C VAL A 194 18.54 7.68 4.15
N ILE A 195 17.93 6.62 3.62
CA ILE A 195 16.74 6.69 2.79
C ILE A 195 15.65 5.88 3.45
N ALA A 196 14.46 6.45 3.47
CA ALA A 196 13.26 5.74 3.87
C ALA A 196 12.36 5.51 2.67
N THR A 197 11.79 4.31 2.59
CA THR A 197 10.85 3.92 1.54
C THR A 197 9.54 3.49 2.16
N ILE A 198 8.43 4.06 1.69
CA ILE A 198 7.07 3.65 2.07
C ILE A 198 6.40 3.08 0.83
N SER A 199 6.22 1.77 0.78
CA SER A 199 5.51 1.09 -0.31
C SER A 199 4.06 0.81 0.09
N PHE A 200 3.12 1.09 -0.81
CA PHE A 200 1.71 0.72 -0.66
C PHE A 200 1.35 -0.32 -1.71
N ILE A 201 0.70 -1.39 -1.25
CA ILE A 201 0.24 -2.49 -2.09
C ILE A 201 -1.17 -2.91 -1.64
N VAL A 202 -1.78 -3.73 -2.49
CA VAL A 202 -3.00 -4.48 -2.17
C VAL A 202 -2.66 -5.95 -2.38
N PRO A 203 -2.42 -6.73 -1.31
CA PRO A 203 -1.87 -8.09 -1.42
C PRO A 203 -2.73 -9.05 -2.23
N GLY A 204 -4.06 -8.85 -2.23
CA GLY A 204 -5.01 -9.71 -2.96
C GLY A 204 -5.09 -9.44 -4.46
N ILE A 205 -4.40 -8.43 -5.00
CA ILE A 205 -4.46 -8.11 -6.43
C ILE A 205 -3.71 -9.14 -7.25
N THR A 206 -4.41 -9.70 -8.22
CA THR A 206 -3.88 -10.64 -9.21
C THR A 206 -4.05 -10.08 -10.62
N GLU A 207 -3.35 -10.65 -11.60
CA GLU A 207 -3.54 -10.31 -13.00
C GLU A 207 -5.00 -10.56 -13.44
N SER A 208 -5.59 -11.68 -13.02
CA SER A 208 -7.00 -11.99 -13.26
C SER A 208 -7.96 -10.93 -12.70
N TYR A 209 -7.66 -10.34 -11.54
CA TYR A 209 -8.47 -9.24 -11.01
C TYR A 209 -8.41 -8.01 -11.92
N LEU A 210 -7.21 -7.64 -12.38
CA LEU A 210 -7.00 -6.49 -13.24
C LEU A 210 -7.70 -6.65 -14.59
N ASP A 211 -7.71 -7.85 -15.15
CA ASP A 211 -8.37 -8.14 -16.43
C ASP A 211 -9.90 -8.11 -16.31
N GLN A 212 -10.45 -8.51 -15.16
CA GLN A 212 -11.90 -8.48 -14.88
C GLN A 212 -12.41 -7.08 -14.49
N ASN A 213 -11.53 -6.20 -14.02
CA ASN A 213 -11.88 -4.87 -13.53
C ASN A 213 -11.06 -3.79 -14.25
N PRO A 214 -11.19 -3.65 -15.59
CA PRO A 214 -10.48 -2.63 -16.31
C PRO A 214 -10.96 -1.24 -15.87
N ILE A 215 -10.02 -0.36 -15.52
CA ILE A 215 -10.33 1.06 -15.36
C ILE A 215 -10.39 1.68 -16.75
N VAL A 216 -11.61 1.77 -17.27
CA VAL A 216 -11.92 2.49 -18.51
C VAL A 216 -12.30 3.90 -18.09
N GLU A 217 -11.38 4.84 -18.24
CA GLU A 217 -11.74 6.27 -18.23
C GLU A 217 -11.93 6.71 -19.68
N ASP A 218 -13.04 7.39 -19.94
CA ASP A 218 -13.34 7.98 -21.24
C ASP A 218 -12.27 9.04 -21.56
N PHE A 219 -11.45 8.76 -22.56
CA PHE A 219 -10.39 9.64 -23.06
C PHE A 219 -10.91 10.72 -24.00
#